data_AF-A0A844XB10-F1
#
_entry.id   AF-A0A844XB10-F1
#
_cell.length_a   1.000
_cell.length_b   1.000
_cell.length_c   1.000
_cell.angle_alpha   90.00
_cell.angle_beta   90.00
_cell.angle_gamma   90.00
#
_symmetry.space_group_name_H-M   'P 1'
#
loop_
_entity.id
_entity.type
_entity.pdbx_description
1 polymer ?
#
loop_
_entity_poly.entity_id
_entity_poly.type
_entity_poly.pdbx_seq_one_letter_code
_entity_poly.pdbx_strand_id
1 'polypeptide(L)' 'MARLAEPHVNTVCVPAPFIKHREPDLSYVLGTAQTISRRLRQGQPVILESTTFPRATVKVLKPILSES' A
#
# COMPACT_ATOMS: atom_id res chain seq x y z
N MET A 1 2.64 6.27 13.15
CA MET A 1 3.34 5.35 12.22
C MET A 1 4.66 4.80 12.80
N ALA A 2 4.84 4.70 14.13
CA ALA A 2 6.11 4.25 14.72
C ALA A 2 6.25 2.71 14.79
N ARG A 3 5.13 1.98 14.88
CA ARG A 3 5.10 0.55 15.22
C ARG A 3 4.90 -0.39 14.03
N LEU A 4 5.13 0.06 12.78
CA LEU A 4 4.86 -0.75 11.58
C LEU A 4 5.76 -1.99 11.44
N ALA A 5 6.92 -1.98 12.10
CA ALA A 5 7.80 -3.15 12.15
C ALA A 5 7.30 -4.22 13.14
N GLU A 6 6.49 -3.86 14.14
CA GLU A 6 6.06 -4.79 15.19
C GLU A 6 5.01 -5.83 14.75
N PRO A 7 3.93 -5.49 14.00
CA PRO A 7 2.89 -6.45 13.68
C PRO A 7 3.41 -7.55 12.74
N HIS A 8 2.74 -8.70 12.76
CA HIS A 8 3.03 -9.78 11.82
C HIS A 8 2.59 -9.44 10.41
N VAL A 9 1.51 -8.67 10.24
CA VAL A 9 0.90 -8.33 8.94
C VAL A 9 0.52 -6.86 8.94
N ASN A 10 0.73 -6.18 7.80
CA ASN A 10 0.22 -4.83 7.56
C ASN A 10 -0.91 -4.87 6.53
N THR A 11 -2.08 -4.31 6.85
CA THR A 11 -3.22 -4.21 5.93
C THR A 11 -3.43 -2.77 5.50
N VAL A 12 -3.60 -2.54 4.20
CA VAL A 12 -3.86 -1.24 3.59
C VAL A 12 -5.36 -1.09 3.30
N CYS A 13 -6.02 -0.29 4.15
CA CYS A 13 -7.47 -0.01 4.09
C CYS A 13 -7.72 1.51 4.04
N VAL A 14 -7.03 2.21 3.14
CA VAL A 14 -7.14 3.66 2.97
C VAL A 14 -8.21 4.04 1.94
N PRO A 15 -8.72 5.30 1.97
CA PRO A 15 -9.65 5.77 0.95
C PRO A 15 -9.07 5.67 -0.47
N ALA A 16 -9.92 5.28 -1.42
CA ALA A 16 -9.62 5.29 -2.86
C ALA A 16 -10.74 6.06 -3.61
N PRO A 17 -10.87 7.38 -3.38
CA PRO A 17 -11.91 8.18 -4.03
C PRO A 17 -11.65 8.25 -5.54
N PHE A 18 -12.68 8.50 -6.35
CA PHE A 18 -12.49 8.68 -7.79
C PHE A 18 -12.08 10.12 -8.13
N ILE A 19 -11.11 10.29 -9.04
CA ILE A 19 -10.78 11.59 -9.64
C ILE A 19 -11.79 11.97 -10.73
N LYS A 20 -11.73 13.21 -11.25
CA LYS A 20 -12.66 13.74 -12.27
C LYS A 20 -12.85 12.85 -13.50
N HIS A 21 -11.85 12.03 -13.86
CA HIS A 21 -11.90 11.09 -14.97
C HIS A 21 -12.46 9.69 -14.61
N ARG A 22 -13.06 9.53 -13.42
CA ARG A 22 -13.58 8.26 -12.88
C ARG A 22 -12.53 7.17 -12.68
N GLU A 23 -11.27 7.56 -12.57
CA GLU A 23 -10.19 6.68 -12.16
C GLU A 23 -10.02 6.75 -10.63
N PRO A 24 -9.65 5.64 -9.95
CA PRO A 24 -9.39 5.67 -8.52
C PRO A 24 -8.11 6.48 -8.22
N ASP A 25 -8.22 7.44 -7.30
CA ASP A 25 -7.07 8.15 -6.74
C ASP A 25 -6.26 7.19 -5.86
N LEU A 26 -5.02 6.92 -6.28
CA LEU A 26 -4.10 6.07 -5.55
C LEU A 26 -3.16 6.84 -4.61
N SER A 27 -3.28 8.16 -4.50
CA SER A 27 -2.39 8.99 -3.67
C SER A 27 -2.26 8.46 -2.23
N TYR A 28 -3.38 8.06 -1.63
CA TYR A 28 -3.43 7.46 -0.28
C TYR A 28 -2.76 6.08 -0.22
N VAL A 29 -2.96 5.25 -1.23
CA VAL A 29 -2.35 3.90 -1.30
C VAL A 29 -0.83 4.04 -1.46
N LEU A 30 -0.38 4.93 -2.34
CA LEU A 30 1.03 5.22 -2.60
C LEU A 30 1.73 5.76 -1.35
N GLY A 31 1.16 6.77 -0.70
CA GLY A 31 1.72 7.34 0.53
C GLY A 31 1.79 6.33 1.68
N THR A 32 0.79 5.45 1.77
CA THR A 32 0.77 4.36 2.76
C THR A 32 1.84 3.32 2.45
N ALA A 33 1.94 2.87 1.20
CA ALA A 33 2.96 1.93 0.75
C ALA A 33 4.38 2.45 1.02
N GLN A 34 4.67 3.72 0.71
CA GLN A 34 5.95 4.37 1.00
C GLN A 34 6.24 4.46 2.51
N THR A 35 5.19 4.57 3.32
CA THR A 35 5.36 4.64 4.79
C THR A 35 5.64 3.27 5.40
N ILE A 36 4.99 2.23 4.86
CA ILE A 36 5.25 0.83 5.21
C ILE A 36 6.66 0.44 4.76
N SER A 37 7.06 0.76 3.53
CA SER A 37 8.35 0.38 2.92
C SER A 37 9.53 0.75 3.83
N ARG A 38 9.57 1.99 4.34
CA ARG A 38 10.61 2.49 5.26
C ARG A 38 10.78 1.71 6.58
N ARG A 39 9.83 0.83 6.93
CA ARG A 39 9.82 0.08 8.19
C ARG A 39 9.49 -1.40 7.98
N LEU A 40 9.41 -1.84 6.73
CA LEU A 40 9.04 -3.20 6.38
C LEU A 40 10.19 -4.13 6.78
N ARG A 41 9.86 -5.28 7.35
CA ARG A 41 10.83 -6.34 7.62
C ARG A 41 10.78 -7.40 6.53
N GLN A 42 11.91 -8.04 6.27
CA GLN A 42 11.96 -9.18 5.38
C GLN A 42 10.96 -10.26 5.83
N GLY A 43 10.15 -10.74 4.88
CA GLY A 43 9.13 -11.77 5.13
C GLY A 43 7.83 -11.26 5.77
N GLN A 44 7.70 -9.97 6.08
CA GLN A 44 6.47 -9.39 6.64
C GLN A 44 5.41 -9.21 5.54
N PRO A 45 4.23 -9.86 5.62
CA PRO A 45 3.20 -9.72 4.60
C PRO A 45 2.51 -8.34 4.62
N VAL A 46 2.14 -7.86 3.42
CA VAL A 46 1.32 -6.67 3.23
C VAL A 46 0.09 -7.02 2.40
N ILE A 47 -1.10 -6.70 2.91
CA ILE A 47 -2.40 -6.98 2.28
C ILE A 47 -3.00 -5.67 1.76
N LEU A 48 -3.44 -5.64 0.49
CA LEU A 48 -4.22 -4.54 -0.06
C LEU A 48 -5.70 -4.88 0.02
N GLU A 49 -6.43 -4.17 0.88
CA GLU A 49 -7.87 -4.35 1.05
C GLU A 49 -8.68 -3.24 0.37
N SER A 50 -8.12 -2.03 0.23
CA SER A 50 -8.76 -0.92 -0.48
C SER A 50 -9.21 -1.34 -1.88
N THR A 51 -10.42 -0.92 -2.26
CA THR A 51 -10.94 -1.08 -3.62
C THR A 51 -10.03 -0.37 -4.61
N THR A 52 -9.43 -1.13 -5.52
CA THR A 52 -8.47 -0.63 -6.50
C THR A 52 -8.69 -1.31 -7.85
N PHE A 53 -7.92 -0.90 -8.86
CA PHE A 53 -7.98 -1.54 -10.18
C PHE A 53 -7.23 -2.89 -10.20
N PRO A 54 -7.55 -3.78 -11.17
CA PRO A 54 -6.88 -5.07 -11.29
C PRO A 54 -5.36 -4.95 -11.41
N ARG A 55 -4.64 -5.79 -10.66
CA ARG A 55 -3.16 -5.82 -10.60
C ARG A 55 -2.52 -4.62 -9.88
N ALA A 56 -3.26 -3.79 -9.15
CA ALA A 56 -2.68 -2.73 -8.32
C ALA A 56 -1.58 -3.25 -7.37
N THR A 57 -1.76 -4.43 -6.78
CA THR A 57 -0.72 -5.06 -5.93
C THR A 57 0.61 -5.24 -6.67
N VAL A 58 0.58 -5.69 -7.92
CA VAL A 58 1.80 -5.97 -8.71
C VAL A 58 2.36 -4.70 -9.35
N LYS A 59 1.50 -3.78 -9.80
CA LYS A 59 1.90 -2.57 -10.51
C LYS A 59 2.28 -1.41 -9.59
N VAL A 60 1.75 -1.37 -8.37
CA VAL A 60 1.84 -0.23 -7.46
C VAL A 60 2.56 -0.60 -6.17
N LEU A 61 2.06 -1.60 -5.43
CA LEU A 61 2.65 -1.99 -4.14
C LEU A 61 3.99 -2.68 -4.29
N LYS A 62 4.08 -3.69 -5.17
CA LYS A 62 5.29 -4.50 -5.32
C LYS A 62 6.54 -3.67 -5.62
N PRO A 63 6.54 -2.70 -6.56
CA PRO A 63 7.72 -1.86 -6.81
C PRO A 63 8.16 -1.12 -5.54
N ILE A 64 7.23 -0.45 -4.86
CA ILE A 64 7.52 0.38 -3.67
C ILE A 64 8.04 -0.46 -2.50
N LEU A 65 7.44 -1.63 -2.27
CA LEU A 65 7.81 -2.50 -1.14
C LEU A 65 9.06 -3.35 -1.40
N SER A 66 9.49 -3.50 -2.66
CA SER A 66 10.72 -4.24 -3.00
C SER A 66 11.98 -3.38 -2.92
N GLU A 67 11.84 -2.05 -2.79
CA GLU A 67 12.95 -1.12 -2.57
C GLU A 67 13.42 -1.09 -1.10
N SER A 68 12.77 -1.85 -0.22
CA SER A 68 12.98 -1.85 1.25
C SER A 68 13.89 -2.95 1.74
#